data_AF-A0A167D2J9-F1
#
_entry.id   AF-A0A167D2J9-F1
#
_cell.length_a   1.000
_cell.length_b   1.000
_cell.length_c   1.000
_cell.angle_alpha   90.00
_cell.angle_beta   90.00
_cell.angle_gamma   90.00
#
_symmetry.space_group_name_H-M   'P 1'
#
loop_
_entity.id
_entity.type
_entity.pdbx_description
1 polymer ?
#
loop_
_entity_poly.entity_id
_entity_poly.type
_entity_poly.pdbx_seq_one_letter_code
_entity_poly.pdbx_strand_id
1 'polypeptide(L)' 'MIRILFLLPLILCFGWYYFLKVNGVPLKQGKRGFIYILAFSAFVLGFFVLMIHVTNPA' A
#
# COMPACT_ATOMS: atom_id res chain seq x y z
N MET A 1 -10.47 8.89 -10.76
CA MET A 1 -9.81 7.61 -11.08
C MET A 1 -8.72 7.22 -10.06
N ILE A 2 -7.94 8.17 -9.54
CA ILE A 2 -6.92 7.96 -8.48
C ILE A 2 -7.47 7.38 -7.15
N ARG A 3 -8.76 7.59 -6.83
CA ARG A 3 -9.40 7.07 -5.60
C ARG A 3 -9.23 5.56 -5.39
N ILE A 4 -9.28 4.76 -6.46
CA ILE A 4 -9.17 3.29 -6.36
C ILE A 4 -7.73 2.88 -5.98
N LEU A 5 -6.72 3.59 -6.49
CA LEU A 5 -5.31 3.37 -6.13
C LEU A 5 -5.04 3.64 -4.65
N PHE A 6 -5.82 4.54 -4.03
CA PHE A 6 -5.72 4.83 -2.60
C PHE A 6 -6.58 3.88 -1.73
N LEU A 7 -7.64 3.31 -2.29
CA LEU A 7 -8.48 2.33 -1.59
C LEU A 7 -7.83 0.95 -1.49
N LEU A 8 -7.01 0.60 -2.48
CA LEU A 8 -6.29 -0.67 -2.56
C LEU A 8 -5.39 -0.95 -1.33
N PRO A 9 -4.53 -0.03 -0.86
CA PRO A 9 -3.79 -0.23 0.39
C PRO A 9 -4.70 -0.37 1.60
N LEU A 10 -5.83 0.35 1.64
CA LEU A 10 -6.76 0.28 2.77
C LEU A 10 -7.36 -1.12 2.90
N ILE A 11 -7.80 -1.70 1.77
CA ILE A 11 -8.34 -3.05 1.70
C ILE A 11 -7.26 -4.08 2.07
N LEU A 12 -6.05 -3.94 1.54
CA LEU A 12 -4.93 -4.83 1.89
C LEU A 12 -4.54 -4.72 3.37
N CYS A 13 -4.52 -3.53 3.95
CA CYS A 13 -4.28 -3.31 5.38
C CYS A 13 -5.36 -4.00 6.24
N PHE A 14 -6.63 -3.89 5.84
CA PHE A 14 -7.74 -4.56 6.53
C PHE A 14 -7.64 -6.09 6.44
N GLY A 15 -7.32 -6.62 5.25
CA GLY A 15 -7.10 -8.05 5.04
C GLY A 15 -5.92 -8.59 5.86
N TRP A 16 -4.80 -7.85 5.89
CA TRP A 16 -3.61 -8.22 6.67
C TRP A 16 -3.87 -8.15 8.17
N TYR A 17 -4.61 -7.15 8.64
CA TYR A 17 -5.05 -7.05 10.03
C TYR A 17 -5.93 -8.24 10.42
N TYR A 18 -6.90 -8.61 9.57
CA TYR A 18 -7.76 -9.76 9.81
C TYR A 18 -6.95 -11.07 9.83
N PHE A 19 -6.00 -11.23 8.89
CA PHE A 19 -5.10 -12.39 8.84
C PHE A 19 -4.26 -12.52 10.12
N LEU A 20 -3.67 -11.43 10.62
CA LEU A 20 -2.92 -11.42 11.88
C LEU A 20 -3.80 -11.78 13.08
N LYS A 21 -5.03 -11.26 13.11
CA LYS A 21 -5.99 -11.51 14.18
C LYS A 21 -6.44 -12.97 14.22
N VAL A 22 -6.73 -13.57 13.05
CA VAL A 22 -7.15 -14.98 12.93
C VAL A 22 -6.00 -15.93 13.28
N ASN A 23 -4.78 -15.61 12.87
CA ASN A 23 -3.61 -16.46 13.14
C ASN A 23 -2.98 -16.22 14.53
N GLY A 24 -3.52 -15.30 15.34
CA GLY A 24 -2.98 -14.96 16.66
C GLY A 24 -1.55 -14.38 16.63
N VAL A 25 -1.10 -13.91 15.46
CA VAL A 25 0.27 -13.43 15.26
C VAL A 25 0.38 -12.04 15.89
N PRO A 26 1.35 -11.80 16.79
CA PRO A 26 1.52 -10.51 17.40
C PRO A 26 1.78 -9.44 16.34
N LEU A 27 1.09 -8.30 16.47
CA LEU A 27 1.23 -7.12 15.59
C LEU A 27 2.70 -6.71 15.39
N LYS A 28 3.58 -7.05 16.34
CA LYS A 28 5.03 -6.82 16.28
C LYS A 28 5.72 -7.55 15.12
N GLN A 29 5.27 -8.76 14.75
CA GLN A 29 5.72 -9.47 13.54
C GLN A 29 4.95 -9.01 12.30
N GLY A 30 3.67 -8.68 12.46
CA GLY A 30 2.81 -8.22 11.37
C GLY A 30 3.19 -6.88 10.74
N LYS A 31 4.03 -6.08 11.40
CA LYS A 31 4.49 -4.77 10.89
C LYS A 31 5.15 -4.86 9.52
N ARG A 32 5.84 -5.97 9.22
CA ARG A 32 6.46 -6.17 7.91
C ARG A 32 5.43 -6.13 6.79
N GLY A 33 4.28 -6.80 6.95
CA GLY A 33 3.24 -6.77 5.92
C GLY A 33 2.59 -5.39 5.76
N PHE A 34 2.39 -4.65 6.85
CA PHE A 34 1.98 -3.24 6.78
C PHE A 34 3.00 -2.39 6.00
N ILE A 35 4.29 -2.56 6.28
CA ILE A 35 5.36 -1.88 5.54
C ILE A 35 5.35 -2.28 4.06
N TYR A 36 5.11 -3.55 3.71
CA TYR A 36 4.99 -3.97 2.32
C TYR A 36 3.80 -3.29 1.61
N ILE A 37 2.64 -3.21 2.25
CA ILE A 37 1.44 -2.58 1.67
C ILE A 37 1.67 -1.07 1.45
N LEU A 38 2.30 -0.43 2.43
CA LEU A 38 2.62 1.00 2.41
C LEU A 38 3.71 1.30 1.36
N ALA A 39 4.76 0.48 1.31
CA ALA A 39 5.83 0.57 0.31
C ALA A 39 5.30 0.34 -1.11
N PHE A 40 4.42 -0.65 -1.31
CA PHE A 40 3.80 -0.90 -2.60
C PHE A 40 2.95 0.29 -3.06
N SER A 41 2.18 0.88 -2.15
CA SER A 41 1.36 2.06 -2.48
C SER A 41 2.21 3.29 -2.76
N ALA A 42 3.27 3.52 -1.97
CA ALA A 42 4.22 4.59 -2.21
C ALA A 42 4.96 4.39 -3.55
N PHE A 43 5.30 3.15 -3.90
CA PHE A 43 5.92 2.81 -5.17
C PHE A 43 5.00 3.12 -6.35
N VAL A 44 3.74 2.70 -6.30
CA VAL A 44 2.75 3.00 -7.35
C VAL A 44 2.52 4.51 -7.47
N LEU A 45 2.39 5.23 -6.36
CA LEU A 45 2.29 6.70 -6.36
C LEU A 45 3.53 7.34 -6.99
N GLY A 46 4.73 6.93 -6.58
CA GLY A 46 6.00 7.41 -7.13
C GLY A 46 6.10 7.15 -8.63
N PHE A 47 5.64 5.98 -9.09
CA PHE A 47 5.57 5.65 -10.51
C PHE A 47 4.62 6.58 -11.28
N PHE A 48 3.42 6.85 -10.76
CA PHE A 48 2.50 7.81 -11.39
C PHE A 48 3.05 9.23 -11.39
N VAL A 49 3.71 9.67 -10.32
CA VAL A 49 4.37 10.98 -10.23
C VAL A 49 5.49 11.09 -11.26
N LEU A 50 6.33 10.06 -11.38
CA LEU A 50 7.38 9.98 -12.39
C LEU A 50 6.81 10.05 -13.81
N MET A 51 5.77 9.25 -14.09
CA MET A 51 5.09 9.25 -15.39
C MET A 51 4.54 10.64 -15.73
N ILE A 52 3.94 11.35 -14.77
CA ILE A 52 3.48 12.73 -14.97
C ILE A 52 4.65 13.64 -15.32
N HIS A 53 5.78 13.52 -14.62
CA HIS A 53 6.96 14.35 -14.84
C HIS A 53 7.63 14.07 -16.19
N VAL A 54 7.65 12.81 -16.62
CA VAL A 54 8.20 12.38 -17.91
C VAL A 54 7.27 12.75 -19.07
N THR A 55 5.95 12.71 -18.86
CA THR A 55 4.96 12.97 -19.94
C THR A 55 4.65 14.47 -20.09
N ASN A 56 4.69 15.24 -19.00
CA ASN A 56 4.68 16.70 -19.02
C ASN A 56 5.98 17.21 -18.38
N PRO A 57 7.11 17.16 -19.10
CA PRO A 57 8.25 17.98 -18.73
C PRO A 57 7.79 19.43 -18.95
N ALA A 58 7.73 20.21 -17.87
CA ALA A 58 7.46 21.64 -17.98
C ALA A 58 8.47 22.32 -18.91
#